data_AF-A0A359KEI1-F1
#
_entry.id   AF-A0A359KEI1-F1
#
_cell.length_a   1.000
_cell.length_b   1.000
_cell.length_c   1.000
_cell.angle_alpha   90.00
_cell.angle_beta   90.00
_cell.angle_gamma   90.00
#
_symmetry.space_group_name_H-M   'P 1'
#
loop_
_entity.id
_entity.type
_entity.pdbx_description
1 polymer ?
#
loop_
_entity_poly.entity_id
_entity_poly.type
_entity_poly.pdbx_seq_one_letter_code
_entity_poly.pdbx_strand_id
1 'polypeptide(L)'
;MLSDGMTDWTEIYRPVLGKEIVGLVWMPITADTPQLASELQMASYSFSGAAFVRFASQDAINLSWQQVEDRFVLATAQDAAWVAHSLDRIQAAGDLWIGLIGSTLTSVELFTLPDDEHRRVVGVKHQTTNGCFWVGTGGKDFVGDQDDLWVGVDCDPPNYSDLVSLGVVEPEVR
;
A
#
# COMPACT_ATOMS: atom_id res chain seq x y z
N MET A 1 -20.15 22.58 -4.10
CA MET A 1 -18.73 22.42 -3.71
C MET A 1 -18.66 21.08 -3.01
N LEU A 2 -18.27 20.05 -3.75
CA LEU A 2 -18.16 18.67 -3.25
C LEU A 2 -16.77 18.20 -3.66
N SER A 3 -15.88 18.11 -2.67
CA SER A 3 -14.74 17.20 -2.65
C SER A 3 -14.09 17.38 -1.29
N ASP A 4 -14.70 16.81 -0.25
CA ASP A 4 -13.91 16.38 0.90
C ASP A 4 -12.76 15.55 0.33
N GLY A 5 -11.52 15.86 0.73
CA GLY A 5 -10.27 15.41 0.12
C GLY A 5 -9.98 13.90 0.20
N MET A 6 -10.91 13.07 -0.27
CA MET A 6 -10.68 11.66 -0.54
C MET A 6 -9.96 11.53 -1.87
N THR A 7 -8.80 10.88 -1.81
CA THR A 7 -8.07 10.41 -2.98
C THR A 7 -8.98 9.55 -3.86
N ASP A 8 -9.16 9.94 -5.13
CA ASP A 8 -9.88 9.10 -6.11
C ASP A 8 -8.96 7.97 -6.58
N TRP A 9 -9.04 6.84 -5.85
CA TRP A 9 -8.30 5.64 -6.19
C TRP A 9 -8.65 5.06 -7.56
N THR A 10 -9.87 5.29 -8.04
CA THR A 10 -10.25 4.83 -9.39
C THR A 10 -9.47 5.62 -10.44
N GLU A 11 -9.37 6.94 -10.29
CA GLU A 11 -8.59 7.78 -11.20
C GLU A 11 -7.11 7.41 -11.19
N ILE A 12 -6.54 7.09 -10.02
CA ILE A 12 -5.14 6.65 -9.89
C ILE A 12 -4.87 5.33 -10.62
N TYR A 13 -5.73 4.32 -10.46
CA TYR A 13 -5.49 2.98 -11.01
C TYR A 13 -5.94 2.82 -12.46
N ARG A 14 -6.93 3.59 -12.94
CA ARG A 14 -7.44 3.51 -14.32
C ARG A 14 -6.34 3.53 -15.39
N PRO A 15 -5.32 4.41 -15.38
CA PRO A 15 -4.30 4.44 -16.44
C PRO A 15 -3.41 3.19 -16.47
N VAL A 16 -3.24 2.50 -15.34
CA VAL A 16 -2.31 1.36 -15.20
C VAL A 16 -2.99 0.00 -15.22
N LEU A 17 -4.32 -0.06 -15.17
CA LEU A 17 -5.07 -1.30 -15.35
C LEU A 17 -4.85 -1.89 -16.74
N GLY A 18 -4.61 -3.20 -16.80
CA GLY A 18 -4.23 -3.93 -18.00
C GLY A 18 -2.79 -3.68 -18.46
N LYS A 19 -1.95 -3.02 -17.65
CA LYS A 19 -0.53 -2.80 -17.97
C LYS A 19 0.37 -3.81 -17.26
N GLU A 20 1.46 -4.14 -17.92
CA GLU A 20 2.52 -4.99 -17.38
C GLU A 20 3.33 -4.24 -16.33
N ILE A 21 3.59 -4.89 -15.19
CA ILE A 21 4.50 -4.43 -14.14
C ILE A 21 5.94 -4.68 -14.60
N VAL A 22 6.71 -3.61 -14.74
CA VAL A 22 8.11 -3.66 -15.24
C VAL A 22 9.13 -3.28 -14.16
N GLY A 23 8.66 -2.92 -12.97
CA GLY A 23 9.52 -2.64 -11.83
C GLY A 23 8.71 -2.47 -10.56
N LEU A 24 9.25 -2.97 -9.47
CA LEU A 24 8.73 -2.75 -8.13
C LEU A 24 9.93 -2.39 -7.24
N VAL A 25 9.88 -1.22 -6.63
CA VAL A 25 10.98 -0.66 -5.85
C VAL A 25 10.44 -0.16 -4.52
N TRP A 26 11.12 -0.54 -3.45
CA TRP A 26 10.93 0.06 -2.14
C TRP A 26 11.78 1.31 -2.06
N MET A 27 11.17 2.45 -1.77
CA MET A 27 11.90 3.71 -1.68
C MET A 27 12.19 4.05 -0.22
N PRO A 28 13.35 3.65 0.34
CA PRO A 28 13.72 3.96 1.71
C PRO A 28 13.94 5.46 1.90
N ILE A 29 13.39 5.96 2.99
CA ILE A 29 13.70 7.21 3.65
C ILE A 29 14.33 6.82 5.00
N THR A 30 15.25 7.64 5.49
CA THR A 30 15.90 7.43 6.78
C THR A 30 14.84 7.32 7.88
N ALA A 31 14.75 6.17 8.54
CA ALA A 31 13.92 6.00 9.73
C ALA A 31 14.41 6.95 10.85
N ASP A 32 13.49 7.62 11.53
CA ASP A 32 13.80 8.58 12.59
C ASP A 32 13.64 8.02 14.02
N THR A 33 13.38 6.72 14.12
CA THR A 33 13.20 5.93 15.35
C THR A 33 14.41 5.01 15.60
N PRO A 34 15.50 5.53 16.23
CA PRO A 34 16.71 4.74 16.50
C PRO A 34 16.47 3.54 17.44
N GLN A 35 15.36 3.52 18.19
CA GLN A 35 14.96 2.42 19.06
C GLN A 35 14.56 1.14 18.30
N LEU A 36 14.09 1.26 17.04
CA LEU A 36 13.75 0.11 16.21
C LEU A 36 14.92 -0.86 16.04
N ALA A 37 16.14 -0.32 15.90
CA ALA A 37 17.34 -1.15 15.78
C ALA A 37 17.56 -2.10 16.98
N SER A 38 17.02 -1.75 18.16
CA SER A 38 17.09 -2.60 19.36
C SER A 38 15.97 -3.64 19.46
N GLU A 39 14.90 -3.50 18.67
CA GLU A 39 13.72 -4.37 18.67
C GLU A 39 13.79 -5.44 17.57
N LEU A 40 14.65 -5.25 16.56
CA LEU A 40 14.85 -6.19 15.47
C LEU A 40 15.61 -7.45 15.95
N GLN A 41 14.90 -8.58 16.05
CA GLN A 41 15.47 -9.84 16.54
C GLN A 41 16.19 -10.69 15.45
N MET A 42 16.28 -10.20 14.22
CA MET A 42 16.92 -10.88 13.08
C MET A 42 17.53 -9.88 12.08
N ALA A 43 18.25 -10.38 11.07
CA ALA A 43 18.77 -9.55 9.98
C ALA A 43 17.59 -8.95 9.21
N SER A 44 17.26 -7.71 9.53
CA SER A 44 16.08 -7.00 9.03
C SER A 44 16.48 -5.68 8.37
N TYR A 45 15.70 -5.24 7.40
CA TYR A 45 15.79 -3.90 6.83
C TYR A 45 14.61 -3.06 7.35
N SER A 46 14.89 -1.91 7.97
CA SER A 46 13.89 -0.96 8.46
C SER A 46 14.10 0.37 7.77
N PHE A 47 13.07 0.86 7.10
CA PHE A 47 13.06 2.17 6.46
C PHE A 47 11.61 2.64 6.36
N SER A 48 11.38 3.91 6.62
CA SER A 48 10.14 4.58 6.20
C SER A 48 10.16 4.63 4.67
N GLY A 49 9.06 4.45 3.96
CA GLY A 49 9.15 4.53 2.51
C GLY A 49 7.92 4.14 1.74
N ALA A 50 7.86 4.55 0.48
CA ALA A 50 6.73 4.25 -0.37
C ALA A 50 6.97 3.01 -1.23
N ALA A 51 5.89 2.32 -1.60
CA ALA A 51 5.87 1.25 -2.59
C ALA A 51 5.74 1.86 -3.99
N PHE A 52 6.82 1.81 -4.77
CA PHE A 52 6.84 2.32 -6.14
C PHE A 52 6.64 1.18 -7.13
N VAL A 53 5.51 1.20 -7.83
CA VAL A 53 5.15 0.21 -8.86
C VAL A 53 5.18 0.88 -10.22
N ARG A 54 6.07 0.41 -11.11
CA ARG A 54 6.28 0.94 -12.46
C ARG A 54 5.64 0.04 -13.50
N PHE A 55 4.96 0.66 -14.46
CA PHE A 55 4.26 -0.03 -15.54
C PHE A 55 4.92 0.24 -16.90
N ALA A 56 4.70 -0.66 -17.87
CA ALA A 56 5.29 -0.57 -19.21
C ALA A 56 4.89 0.71 -19.96
N SER A 57 3.79 1.37 -19.57
CA SER A 57 3.35 2.66 -20.12
C SER A 57 4.22 3.85 -19.71
N GLN A 58 5.26 3.64 -18.90
CA GLN A 58 6.03 4.67 -18.18
C GLN A 58 5.29 5.34 -17.02
N ASP A 59 4.04 4.95 -16.78
CA ASP A 59 3.32 5.34 -15.57
C ASP A 59 3.87 4.60 -14.35
N ALA A 60 3.74 5.23 -13.20
CA ALA A 60 4.05 4.60 -11.93
C ALA A 60 3.06 5.04 -10.86
N ILE A 61 2.74 4.11 -9.97
CA ILE A 61 2.00 4.41 -8.74
C ILE A 61 3.00 4.36 -7.59
N ASN A 62 2.95 5.41 -6.77
CA ASN A 62 3.79 5.53 -5.60
C ASN A 62 2.91 5.55 -4.36
N LEU A 63 2.72 4.37 -3.75
CA LEU A 63 1.83 4.18 -2.61
C LEU A 63 2.59 4.44 -1.31
N SER A 64 2.03 5.31 -0.50
CA SER A 64 2.51 5.66 0.83
C SER A 64 1.30 5.70 1.76
N TRP A 65 1.42 6.41 2.87
CA TRP A 65 0.36 6.64 3.83
C TRP A 65 0.54 8.02 4.45
N GLN A 66 -0.45 8.43 5.22
CA GLN A 66 -0.40 9.61 6.06
C GLN A 66 -1.20 9.35 7.34
N GLN A 67 -0.84 10.06 8.41
CA GLN A 67 -1.68 10.10 9.59
C GLN A 67 -2.82 11.11 9.37
N VAL A 68 -4.06 10.65 9.48
CA VAL A 68 -5.26 11.49 9.52
C VAL A 68 -5.93 11.25 10.86
N GLU A 69 -5.96 12.28 11.70
CA GLU A 69 -6.48 12.20 13.07
C GLU A 69 -5.72 11.15 13.89
N ASP A 70 -6.39 10.10 14.35
CA ASP A 70 -5.82 9.01 15.14
C ASP A 70 -5.50 7.75 14.30
N ARG A 71 -5.58 7.84 12.97
CA ARG A 71 -5.44 6.69 12.06
C ARG A 71 -4.39 6.93 10.98
N PHE A 72 -3.79 5.85 10.52
CA PHE A 72 -3.01 5.84 9.29
C PHE A 72 -3.88 5.36 8.13
N VAL A 73 -3.78 6.05 6.99
CA VAL A 73 -4.52 5.74 5.78
C VAL A 73 -3.58 5.74 4.59
N LEU A 74 -3.87 4.94 3.58
CA LEU A 74 -3.11 4.89 2.35
C LEU A 74 -3.21 6.24 1.63
N ALA A 75 -2.11 6.66 1.03
CA ALA A 75 -1.99 7.90 0.27
C ALA A 75 -1.07 7.68 -0.93
N THR A 76 -1.04 8.64 -1.87
CA THR A 76 0.07 8.69 -2.82
C THR A 76 1.27 9.37 -2.15
N ALA A 77 2.50 9.11 -2.62
CA ALA A 77 3.67 9.79 -2.08
C ALA A 77 3.67 11.31 -2.30
N GLN A 78 2.92 11.81 -3.29
CA GLN A 78 2.72 13.24 -3.53
C GLN A 78 1.81 13.87 -2.48
N ASP A 79 0.81 13.10 -2.02
CA ASP A 79 -0.13 13.53 -0.98
C ASP A 79 0.42 13.29 0.43
N ALA A 80 1.38 12.38 0.59
CA ALA A 80 2.03 12.10 1.85
C ALA A 80 2.92 13.28 2.28
N ALA A 81 2.44 14.05 3.25
CA ALA A 81 3.22 15.08 3.92
C ALA A 81 4.16 14.41 4.95
N TRP A 82 5.35 14.01 4.52
CA TRP A 82 6.38 13.45 5.41
C TRP A 82 6.73 14.46 6.51
N VAL A 83 6.39 14.12 7.75
CA VAL A 83 6.71 14.84 8.99
C VAL A 83 7.70 14.02 9.83
N ALA A 84 8.27 14.62 10.88
CA ALA A 84 8.96 13.83 11.90
C ALA A 84 7.97 12.80 12.48
N HIS A 85 8.41 11.53 12.60
CA HIS A 85 7.67 10.33 12.96
C HIS A 85 6.75 9.78 11.85
N SER A 86 7.17 9.88 10.59
CA SER A 86 6.44 9.27 9.46
C SER A 86 6.96 7.85 9.18
N LEU A 87 6.22 6.84 9.64
CA LEU A 87 6.54 5.40 9.78
C LEU A 87 7.90 5.02 10.32
N ASP A 88 7.82 3.91 11.01
CA ASP A 88 8.94 3.15 11.50
C ASP A 88 9.49 2.13 10.48
N ARG A 89 8.65 1.38 9.74
CA ARG A 89 9.12 0.33 8.80
C ARG A 89 8.16 0.00 7.64
N ILE A 90 8.72 -0.57 6.57
CA ILE A 90 7.99 -1.43 5.63
C ILE A 90 8.10 -2.89 6.10
N GLN A 91 6.98 -3.53 6.41
CA GLN A 91 6.90 -4.95 6.73
C GLN A 91 6.59 -5.77 5.48
N ALA A 92 7.57 -6.51 4.97
CA ALA A 92 7.37 -7.39 3.81
C ALA A 92 7.04 -8.82 4.25
N ALA A 93 6.01 -9.40 3.62
CA ALA A 93 5.64 -10.81 3.71
C ALA A 93 5.64 -11.45 2.31
N GLY A 94 6.09 -12.71 2.24
CA GLY A 94 6.23 -13.44 0.98
C GLY A 94 7.52 -13.11 0.23
N ASP A 95 8.17 -14.14 -0.32
CA ASP A 95 9.51 -14.04 -0.94
C ASP A 95 9.47 -13.87 -2.49
N LEU A 96 8.28 -13.70 -3.08
CA LEU A 96 8.07 -13.81 -4.53
C LEU A 96 7.82 -12.47 -5.25
N TRP A 97 8.20 -11.34 -4.67
CA TRP A 97 8.06 -10.01 -5.29
C TRP A 97 8.64 -9.92 -6.70
N ILE A 98 9.75 -10.61 -6.97
CA ILE A 98 10.34 -10.66 -8.31
C ILE A 98 9.45 -11.38 -9.33
N GLY A 99 8.60 -12.30 -8.89
CA GLY A 99 7.64 -13.04 -9.74
C GLY A 99 6.49 -12.18 -10.26
N LEU A 100 6.28 -11.00 -9.67
CA LEU A 100 5.29 -10.02 -10.16
C LEU A 100 5.78 -9.26 -11.39
N ILE A 101 7.09 -9.19 -11.63
CA ILE A 101 7.64 -8.53 -12.81
C ILE A 101 7.24 -9.31 -14.06
N GLY A 102 6.73 -8.61 -15.08
CA GLY A 102 6.16 -9.20 -16.28
C GLY A 102 4.71 -9.65 -16.13
N SER A 103 4.09 -9.50 -14.95
CA SER A 103 2.66 -9.74 -14.77
C SER A 103 1.84 -8.51 -15.18
N THR A 104 0.62 -8.74 -15.67
CA THR A 104 -0.31 -7.65 -15.99
C THR A 104 -1.23 -7.39 -14.80
N LEU A 105 -1.36 -6.13 -14.38
CA LEU A 105 -2.33 -5.72 -13.36
C LEU A 105 -3.74 -5.83 -13.92
N THR A 106 -4.55 -6.74 -13.37
CA THR A 106 -5.89 -7.07 -13.88
C THR A 106 -7.00 -6.38 -13.12
N SER A 107 -6.88 -6.22 -11.80
CA SER A 107 -7.82 -5.46 -10.99
C SER A 107 -7.17 -5.02 -9.68
N VAL A 108 -7.82 -4.08 -9.01
CA VAL A 108 -7.46 -3.68 -7.65
C VAL A 108 -8.69 -3.67 -6.77
N GLU A 109 -8.60 -4.24 -5.58
CA GLU A 109 -9.65 -4.19 -4.58
C GLU A 109 -9.23 -3.27 -3.44
N LEU A 110 -10.09 -2.33 -3.07
CA LEU A 110 -9.84 -1.31 -2.06
C LEU A 110 -10.47 -1.72 -0.73
N PHE A 111 -9.76 -1.53 0.38
CA PHE A 111 -10.20 -1.93 1.70
C PHE A 111 -10.17 -0.77 2.70
N THR A 112 -11.13 -0.79 3.63
CA THR A 112 -11.26 0.16 4.76
C THR A 112 -11.44 -0.59 6.08
N LEU A 113 -11.42 0.15 7.19
CA LEU A 113 -11.83 -0.35 8.50
C LEU A 113 -13.36 -0.25 8.66
N PRO A 114 -14.02 -1.20 9.35
CA PRO A 114 -15.47 -1.23 9.49
C PRO A 114 -16.06 0.01 10.17
N ASP A 115 -15.27 0.66 11.03
CA ASP A 115 -15.66 1.79 11.87
C ASP A 115 -15.21 3.15 11.31
N ASP A 116 -14.60 3.18 10.11
CA ASP A 116 -14.22 4.43 9.45
C ASP A 116 -15.42 5.03 8.70
N GLU A 117 -16.05 6.04 9.31
CA GLU A 117 -17.18 6.78 8.74
C GLU A 117 -16.83 7.45 7.40
N HIS A 118 -15.57 7.79 7.18
CA HIS A 118 -15.07 8.41 5.95
C HIS A 118 -14.65 7.38 4.90
N ARG A 119 -14.70 6.08 5.22
CA ARG A 119 -14.34 4.97 4.31
C ARG A 119 -12.98 5.18 3.65
N ARG A 120 -12.00 5.65 4.41
CA ARG A 120 -10.65 5.91 3.90
C ARG A 120 -9.97 4.57 3.60
N VAL A 121 -9.16 4.54 2.54
CA VAL A 121 -8.48 3.31 2.13
C VAL A 121 -7.31 3.07 3.07
N VAL A 122 -7.25 1.88 3.66
CA VAL A 122 -6.15 1.42 4.52
C VAL A 122 -5.37 0.26 3.88
N GLY A 123 -5.91 -0.33 2.83
CA GLY A 123 -5.27 -1.42 2.12
C GLY A 123 -5.78 -1.56 0.70
N VAL A 124 -4.89 -2.02 -0.18
CA VAL A 124 -5.23 -2.34 -1.57
C VAL A 124 -4.66 -3.72 -1.90
N LYS A 125 -5.51 -4.57 -2.47
CA LYS A 125 -5.12 -5.85 -3.07
C LYS A 125 -5.03 -5.69 -4.57
N HIS A 126 -3.86 -5.90 -5.12
CA HIS A 126 -3.57 -5.87 -6.55
C HIS A 126 -3.62 -7.28 -7.12
N GLN A 127 -4.55 -7.52 -8.04
CA GLN A 127 -4.61 -8.77 -8.79
C GLN A 127 -3.79 -8.65 -10.06
N THR A 128 -3.04 -9.71 -10.36
CA THR A 128 -2.22 -9.80 -11.56
C THR A 128 -2.47 -11.11 -12.30
N THR A 129 -1.94 -11.25 -13.51
CA THR A 129 -2.00 -12.52 -14.25
C THR A 129 -1.23 -13.66 -13.57
N ASN A 130 -0.29 -13.37 -12.67
CA ASN A 130 0.62 -14.35 -12.08
C ASN A 130 0.48 -14.47 -10.55
N GLY A 131 -0.60 -13.94 -9.97
CA GLY A 131 -0.81 -13.92 -8.52
C GLY A 131 -1.39 -12.58 -8.05
N CYS A 132 -1.28 -12.30 -6.76
CA CYS A 132 -1.70 -11.04 -6.18
C CYS A 132 -0.66 -10.48 -5.23
N PHE A 133 -0.73 -9.18 -4.99
CA PHE A 133 0.04 -8.54 -3.93
C PHE A 133 -0.81 -7.51 -3.20
N TRP A 134 -0.34 -7.13 -2.02
CA TRP A 134 -1.01 -6.21 -1.13
C TRP A 134 -0.07 -5.08 -0.75
N VAL A 135 -0.66 -3.89 -0.58
CA VAL A 135 -0.03 -2.76 0.08
C VAL A 135 -1.06 -2.16 1.03
N GLY A 136 -0.71 -2.01 2.30
CA GLY A 136 -1.62 -1.49 3.32
C GLY A 136 -0.88 -0.83 4.48
N THR A 137 -1.63 -0.10 5.29
CA THR A 137 -1.10 0.74 6.37
C THR A 137 -1.46 0.18 7.74
N GLY A 138 -0.51 0.21 8.64
CA GLY A 138 -0.60 -0.24 10.02
C GLY A 138 -1.07 0.85 10.96
N GLY A 139 -1.76 0.42 12.02
CA GLY A 139 -2.26 1.27 13.08
C GLY A 139 -2.50 0.46 14.34
N LYS A 140 -3.01 1.13 15.39
CA LYS A 140 -3.20 0.52 16.71
C LYS A 140 -4.08 -0.73 16.69
N ASP A 141 -4.93 -0.82 15.67
CA ASP A 141 -5.79 -1.95 15.38
C ASP A 141 -5.76 -2.24 13.85
N PHE A 142 -4.54 -2.53 13.31
CA PHE A 142 -4.21 -3.13 11.97
C PHE A 142 -4.17 -2.19 10.72
N VAL A 143 -3.48 -2.42 9.57
CA VAL A 143 -2.72 -3.55 8.93
C VAL A 143 -1.20 -3.49 9.19
N GLY A 144 -0.69 -4.40 10.02
CA GLY A 144 0.69 -4.38 10.54
C GLY A 144 0.71 -3.90 11.99
N ASP A 145 1.55 -4.51 12.85
CA ASP A 145 1.76 -4.02 14.23
C ASP A 145 2.34 -2.60 14.14
N GLN A 146 1.64 -1.58 14.63
CA GLN A 146 2.11 -0.17 14.70
C GLN A 146 1.99 0.64 13.40
N ASP A 147 2.65 1.79 13.34
CA ASP A 147 2.69 2.76 12.24
C ASP A 147 3.63 2.28 11.12
N ASP A 148 3.23 1.21 10.42
CA ASP A 148 4.04 0.60 9.35
C ASP A 148 3.32 0.47 8.02
N LEU A 149 4.06 0.43 6.91
CA LEU A 149 3.50 -0.02 5.64
C LEU A 149 3.68 -1.52 5.54
N TRP A 150 2.58 -2.26 5.51
CA TRP A 150 2.61 -3.70 5.26
C TRP A 150 2.49 -4.00 3.77
N VAL A 151 3.32 -4.92 3.28
CA VAL A 151 3.31 -5.38 1.89
C VAL A 151 3.37 -6.91 1.85
N GLY A 152 2.56 -7.54 1.00
CA GLY A 152 2.50 -9.01 0.89
C GLY A 152 2.37 -9.52 -0.55
N VAL A 153 2.94 -10.68 -0.89
CA VAL A 153 2.72 -11.37 -2.19
C VAL A 153 2.11 -12.73 -1.95
N ASP A 154 1.03 -13.02 -2.66
CA ASP A 154 0.26 -14.27 -2.60
C ASP A 154 -0.08 -14.70 -1.17
N CYS A 155 -0.20 -13.73 -0.29
CA CYS A 155 -0.64 -13.88 1.08
C CYS A 155 -1.58 -12.74 1.46
N ASP A 156 -2.58 -13.03 2.27
CA ASP A 156 -3.44 -12.01 2.84
C ASP A 156 -2.81 -11.44 4.12
N PRO A 157 -3.06 -10.15 4.44
CA PRO A 157 -2.61 -9.58 5.69
C PRO A 157 -3.23 -10.33 6.88
N PRO A 158 -2.54 -10.38 8.04
CA PRO A 158 -3.02 -11.12 9.21
C PRO A 158 -4.45 -10.73 9.67
N ASN A 159 -4.85 -9.48 9.45
CA ASN A 159 -6.15 -8.92 9.83
C ASN A 159 -7.15 -8.83 8.67
N TYR A 160 -6.94 -9.56 7.58
CA TYR A 160 -7.82 -9.51 6.40
C TYR A 160 -9.31 -9.70 6.76
N SER A 161 -9.63 -10.52 7.76
CA SER A 161 -11.00 -10.75 8.24
C SER A 161 -11.69 -9.52 8.81
N ASP A 162 -10.90 -8.52 9.21
CA ASP A 162 -11.39 -7.31 9.86
C ASP A 162 -11.57 -6.16 8.86
N LEU A 163 -11.12 -6.35 7.61
CA LEU A 163 -11.21 -5.34 6.55
C LEU A 163 -12.54 -5.42 5.80
N VAL A 164 -13.07 -4.26 5.42
CA VAL A 164 -14.28 -4.14 4.59
C VAL A 164 -13.89 -3.70 3.19
N SER A 165 -14.34 -4.45 2.18
CA SER A 165 -14.15 -4.07 0.78
C SER A 165 -14.98 -2.82 0.44
N LEU A 166 -14.33 -1.84 -0.17
CA LEU A 166 -14.96 -0.64 -0.74
C LEU A 166 -15.39 -0.85 -2.19
N GLY A 167 -14.91 -1.92 -2.83
CA GLY A 167 -15.16 -2.23 -4.22
C GLY A 167 -13.89 -2.60 -4.98
N VAL A 168 -14.10 -3.10 -6.20
CA VAL A 168 -13.05 -3.50 -7.13
C VAL A 168 -13.00 -2.51 -8.29
N VAL A 169 -11.80 -2.04 -8.61
CA VAL A 169 -11.53 -1.27 -9.83
C VAL A 169 -11.00 -2.25 -10.89
N GLU A 170 -11.72 -2.33 -12.00
CA GLU A 170 -11.43 -3.22 -13.12
C GLU A 170 -11.24 -2.41 -14.42
N PRO A 171 -10.60 -2.98 -15.46
CA PRO A 171 -10.47 -2.35 -16.75
C PRO A 171 -11.86 -2.07 -17.33
N GLU A 172 -12.05 -0.90 -17.94
CA GLU A 172 -13.28 -0.64 -18.69
C GLU A 172 -13.41 -1.70 -19.80
N VAL A 173 -14.50 -2.48 -19.75
CA VAL A 173 -14.83 -3.44 -20.81
C VAL A 173 -15.09 -2.64 -22.08
N ARG A 174 -14.19 -2.78 -23.06
CA ARG A 174 -14.36 -2.21 -24.40
C ARG A 174 -15.25 -3.08 -25.26
#